data_AF-A0A372BZS8-F1
#
_entry.id   AF-A0A372BZS8-F1
#
_cell.length_a   1.000
_cell.length_b   1.000
_cell.length_c   1.000
_cell.angle_alpha   90.00
_cell.angle_beta   90.00
_cell.angle_gamma   90.00
#
_symmetry.space_group_name_H-M   'P 1'
#
loop_
_entity.id
_entity.type
_entity.pdbx_description
1 polymer ?
#
loop_
_entity_poly.entity_id
_entity_poly.type
_entity_poly.pdbx_seq_one_letter_code
_entity_poly.pdbx_strand_id
1 'polypeptide(L)'
;MPRPVQTIRTARPAILTLLFLLLSSAFTATASAQAFAFTVTSTDDDGDADLNDGACVDQSGECTLRAAIEQANALIGGTAIIDFDLSGAPPFIIDSHAGSLHIQRDDVLIDGSSQSTAPNPEIEIRGPGITGSSHDGFHIEGDNNEIRGLSIIEFDGDGIFIDGSVNIVTENLIGVDTAGNRAGNGGNGIRLTEGSSYNRIGEPGQGNVISDNSQRGIAIGLGGADMNTIQSNIIGAAPDGKTAMGNFMEGILVNQGNGNIIGGDRTQNEGNLIVDNGRRGILATSSDETSIRGNLVGVNADGDAMGNDGPGIEVRWTNLSQVGEAPPEEMGNVVADNNGAGVLLEGSGSTGNIIAANELGGIDLSGGPLIIHANDGPGMVDHGTKTTIGGNGSDDGNQFWSRGMELHGKDGFASNNNITACDNTGIYITGSEYGIGSSSALTQNIINACDGPAISIVGSGAIENRIERNSMQNNDGPGIDLGNDGVDENDPGDDDTGPNNRQNSPELITADYDFEQDELTVTFKVDSTTGNSAYDLKIDFYRDNSSTTERQSLGWLGSALYENTDAQSEVTVTVSGLPTIYQEGEVIATATDADGNTSEFSNALRYGGIFDDRFEQD
;
A
#
# COMPACT_ATOMS: atom_id res chain seq x y z
N MET A 1 41.60 -12.96 7.03
CA MET A 1 42.10 -13.82 5.92
C MET A 1 40.90 -14.52 5.30
N PRO A 2 40.57 -14.26 4.02
CA PRO A 2 39.44 -14.94 3.38
C PRO A 2 39.90 -16.27 2.77
N ARG A 3 39.08 -17.31 2.91
CA ARG A 3 39.14 -18.56 2.12
C ARG A 3 37.71 -19.02 1.78
N PRO A 4 37.54 -19.77 0.68
CA PRO A 4 36.43 -19.61 -0.26
C PRO A 4 35.31 -20.64 -0.08
N VAL A 5 34.10 -20.30 -0.52
CA VAL A 5 32.98 -21.24 -0.65
C VAL A 5 32.88 -21.68 -2.11
N GLN A 6 33.00 -23.00 -2.34
CA GLN A 6 32.72 -23.65 -3.62
C GLN A 6 31.23 -23.95 -3.73
N THR A 7 30.60 -23.41 -4.77
CA THR A 7 29.28 -23.81 -5.28
C THR A 7 29.27 -25.23 -5.80
N ILE A 8 28.28 -26.03 -5.36
CA ILE A 8 27.84 -27.25 -6.06
C ILE A 8 26.42 -27.00 -6.57
N ARG A 9 26.29 -26.80 -7.89
CA ARG A 9 25.01 -26.79 -8.61
C ARG A 9 24.70 -28.22 -9.04
N THR A 10 23.57 -28.77 -8.60
CA THR A 10 22.97 -29.98 -9.16
C THR A 10 21.96 -29.61 -10.24
N ALA A 11 22.15 -30.15 -11.45
CA ALA A 11 21.34 -29.90 -12.63
C ALA A 11 20.37 -31.07 -12.90
N ARG A 12 19.16 -30.75 -13.41
CA ARG A 12 18.41 -31.35 -14.56
C ARG A 12 16.88 -31.27 -14.37
N PRO A 13 16.04 -31.36 -15.44
CA PRO A 13 16.20 -30.84 -16.80
C PRO A 13 14.93 -30.11 -17.32
N ALA A 14 15.11 -29.14 -18.22
CA ALA A 14 14.03 -28.49 -18.98
C ALA A 14 13.58 -29.36 -20.17
N ILE A 15 12.27 -29.51 -20.36
CA ILE A 15 11.64 -29.98 -21.59
C ILE A 15 10.94 -28.76 -22.22
N LEU A 16 11.59 -28.16 -23.21
CA LEU A 16 11.07 -27.10 -24.04
C LEU A 16 10.72 -27.71 -25.40
N THR A 17 9.42 -27.86 -25.70
CA THR A 17 8.97 -28.34 -27.00
C THR A 17 8.85 -27.15 -27.95
N LEU A 18 9.76 -27.14 -28.92
CA LEU A 18 9.89 -26.20 -30.02
C LEU A 18 8.73 -26.37 -31.02
N LEU A 19 7.90 -25.34 -31.23
CA LEU A 19 7.08 -25.20 -32.43
C LEU A 19 7.21 -23.77 -32.99
N PHE A 20 8.33 -23.51 -33.65
CA PHE A 20 8.47 -22.40 -34.60
C PHE A 20 7.94 -22.89 -35.95
N LEU A 21 6.80 -22.37 -36.39
CA LEU A 21 6.35 -22.48 -37.77
C LEU A 21 6.11 -21.08 -38.32
N LEU A 22 6.97 -20.74 -39.27
CA LEU A 22 7.00 -19.54 -40.10
C LEU A 22 5.61 -19.05 -40.52
N LEU A 23 5.19 -17.89 -40.00
CA LEU A 23 4.44 -16.93 -40.81
C LEU A 23 5.39 -15.78 -41.17
N SER A 24 5.81 -15.81 -42.43
CA SER A 24 6.53 -14.74 -43.11
C SER A 24 5.75 -13.43 -43.08
N SER A 25 6.34 -12.42 -42.45
CA SER A 25 6.40 -11.03 -42.92
C SER A 25 5.29 -10.59 -43.89
N ALA A 26 4.11 -10.29 -43.32
CA ALA A 26 3.34 -9.15 -43.77
C ALA A 26 3.63 -8.01 -42.79
N PHE A 27 4.85 -7.47 -42.84
CA PHE A 27 5.06 -6.09 -42.44
C PHE A 27 4.32 -5.29 -43.51
N THR A 28 3.02 -5.06 -43.30
CA THR A 28 2.40 -3.88 -43.88
C THR A 28 3.23 -2.73 -43.32
N ALA A 29 3.98 -2.06 -44.18
CA ALA A 29 4.49 -0.74 -43.85
C ALA A 29 3.27 0.03 -43.32
N THR A 30 3.22 0.26 -42.01
CA THR A 30 2.34 1.28 -41.46
C THR A 30 2.72 2.52 -42.23
N ALA A 31 1.76 3.09 -42.95
CA ALA A 31 1.94 4.41 -43.52
C ALA A 31 2.48 5.28 -42.38
N SER A 32 3.62 5.96 -42.60
CA SER A 32 4.06 7.01 -41.67
C SER A 32 2.83 7.88 -41.43
N ALA A 33 2.34 7.93 -40.19
CA ALA A 33 1.31 8.89 -39.84
C ALA A 33 1.84 10.26 -40.27
N GLN A 34 1.02 10.99 -41.02
CA GLN A 34 1.36 12.36 -41.42
C GLN A 34 1.35 13.21 -40.16
N ALA A 35 2.44 13.91 -39.87
CA ALA A 35 2.51 14.84 -38.75
C ALA A 35 2.33 16.27 -39.27
N PHE A 36 1.54 17.06 -38.55
CA PHE A 36 1.31 18.48 -38.81
C PHE A 36 1.87 19.27 -37.62
N ALA A 37 2.82 20.16 -37.88
CA ALA A 37 3.47 20.95 -36.84
C ALA A 37 2.91 22.38 -36.84
N PHE A 38 2.50 22.85 -35.66
CA PHE A 38 2.12 24.23 -35.39
C PHE A 38 3.08 24.77 -34.33
N THR A 39 3.76 25.88 -34.62
CA THR A 39 4.71 26.49 -33.69
C THR A 39 4.12 27.76 -33.14
N VAL A 40 3.83 27.77 -31.84
CA VAL A 40 3.30 28.91 -31.11
C VAL A 40 4.39 29.98 -30.99
N THR A 41 4.10 31.17 -31.51
CA THR A 41 5.01 32.32 -31.56
C THR A 41 4.50 33.55 -30.80
N SER A 42 3.23 33.55 -30.38
CA SER A 42 2.64 34.61 -29.56
C SER A 42 2.12 34.10 -28.22
N THR A 43 2.16 35.02 -27.24
CA THR A 43 1.57 34.85 -25.90
C THR A 43 0.12 35.31 -25.81
N ASP A 44 -0.42 35.83 -26.92
CA ASP A 44 -1.84 36.18 -27.04
C ASP A 44 -2.72 34.91 -27.04
N ASP A 45 -4.04 35.10 -26.85
CA ASP A 45 -5.03 34.02 -26.69
C ASP A 45 -6.15 34.08 -27.75
N ASP A 46 -5.89 34.76 -28.86
CA ASP A 46 -6.86 34.85 -29.97
C ASP A 46 -6.99 33.49 -30.69
N GLY A 47 -8.19 33.15 -31.12
CA GLY A 47 -8.45 31.96 -31.94
C GLY A 47 -7.96 32.10 -33.39
N ASP A 48 -7.96 30.99 -34.10
CA ASP A 48 -7.53 30.93 -35.50
C ASP A 48 -8.48 31.72 -36.43
N ALA A 49 -7.91 32.41 -37.42
CA ALA A 49 -8.68 33.23 -38.34
C ALA A 49 -9.40 32.42 -39.44
N ASP A 50 -8.88 31.26 -39.85
CA ASP A 50 -9.48 30.35 -40.83
C ASP A 50 -9.04 28.88 -40.65
N LEU A 51 -9.85 28.13 -39.90
CA LEU A 51 -9.65 26.70 -39.61
C LEU A 51 -9.48 25.76 -40.82
N ASN A 52 -9.69 26.24 -42.06
CA ASN A 52 -9.63 25.44 -43.28
C ASN A 52 -8.33 25.61 -44.08
N ASP A 53 -7.39 26.44 -43.63
CA ASP A 53 -6.17 26.72 -44.38
C ASP A 53 -4.97 25.86 -43.94
N GLY A 54 -5.08 25.19 -42.78
CA GLY A 54 -4.04 24.32 -42.24
C GLY A 54 -2.86 25.08 -41.66
N ALA A 55 -3.01 26.38 -41.37
CA ALA A 55 -2.01 27.25 -40.79
C ALA A 55 -2.53 27.82 -39.47
N CYS A 56 -1.72 27.73 -38.41
CA CYS A 56 -2.04 28.39 -37.14
C CYS A 56 -1.80 29.91 -37.28
N VAL A 57 -2.85 30.68 -37.55
CA VAL A 57 -2.74 32.13 -37.75
C VAL A 57 -3.98 32.83 -37.22
N ASP A 58 -3.80 33.69 -36.22
CA ASP A 58 -4.85 34.55 -35.67
C ASP A 58 -5.16 35.77 -36.57
N GLN A 59 -6.05 36.65 -36.13
CA GLN A 59 -6.40 37.88 -36.89
C GLN A 59 -5.24 38.88 -37.02
N SER A 60 -4.23 38.78 -36.14
CA SER A 60 -3.03 39.61 -36.11
C SER A 60 -1.89 39.06 -36.97
N GLY A 61 -2.01 37.81 -37.43
CA GLY A 61 -1.01 37.12 -38.23
C GLY A 61 -0.02 36.27 -37.42
N GLU A 62 -0.29 36.03 -36.14
CA GLU A 62 0.56 35.27 -35.23
C GLU A 62 -0.04 33.89 -34.91
N CYS A 63 0.80 32.93 -34.52
CA CYS A 63 0.32 31.64 -34.01
C CYS A 63 0.24 31.68 -32.48
N THR A 64 -0.98 31.75 -31.95
CA THR A 64 -1.26 31.58 -30.51
C THR A 64 -1.44 30.10 -30.18
N LEU A 65 -1.37 29.74 -28.89
CA LEU A 65 -1.69 28.37 -28.45
C LEU A 65 -3.14 27.99 -28.79
N ARG A 66 -4.08 28.92 -28.62
CA ARG A 66 -5.49 28.69 -28.96
C ARG A 66 -5.68 28.44 -30.46
N ALA A 67 -5.10 29.28 -31.32
CA ALA A 67 -5.15 29.07 -32.77
C ALA A 67 -4.52 27.72 -33.17
N ALA A 68 -3.41 27.33 -32.55
CA ALA A 68 -2.76 26.05 -32.82
C ALA A 68 -3.66 24.85 -32.48
N ILE A 69 -4.34 24.90 -31.33
CA ILE A 69 -5.28 23.87 -30.89
C ILE A 69 -6.52 23.83 -31.79
N GLU A 70 -7.10 24.97 -32.12
CA GLU A 70 -8.26 25.04 -33.01
C GLU A 70 -7.93 24.50 -34.41
N GLN A 71 -6.75 24.84 -34.94
CA GLN A 71 -6.28 24.31 -36.22
C GLN A 71 -5.96 22.82 -36.14
N ALA A 72 -5.38 22.34 -35.03
CA ALA A 72 -5.19 20.91 -34.79
C ALA A 72 -6.53 20.16 -34.83
N ASN A 73 -7.54 20.64 -34.10
CA ASN A 73 -8.89 20.07 -34.07
C ASN A 73 -9.51 19.97 -35.47
N ALA A 74 -9.22 20.92 -36.36
CA ALA A 74 -9.74 20.94 -37.73
C ALA A 74 -9.01 19.98 -38.72
N LEU A 75 -7.87 19.38 -38.35
CA LEU A 75 -7.14 18.48 -39.25
C LEU A 75 -7.94 17.21 -39.59
N ILE A 76 -7.68 16.63 -40.76
CA ILE A 76 -8.28 15.35 -41.17
C ILE A 76 -7.19 14.26 -41.20
N GLY A 77 -7.15 13.46 -40.14
CA GLY A 77 -6.12 12.43 -39.92
C GLY A 77 -4.74 12.98 -39.60
N GLY A 78 -3.82 12.09 -39.23
CA GLY A 78 -2.46 12.48 -38.83
C GLY A 78 -2.37 13.00 -37.40
N THR A 79 -1.13 13.15 -36.93
CA THR A 79 -0.79 13.65 -35.59
C THR A 79 -0.57 15.16 -35.67
N ALA A 80 -1.16 15.92 -34.74
CA ALA A 80 -0.86 17.33 -34.56
C ALA A 80 0.26 17.48 -33.52
N ILE A 81 1.29 18.26 -33.84
CA ILE A 81 2.39 18.60 -32.95
C ILE A 81 2.34 20.10 -32.73
N ILE A 82 2.17 20.52 -31.48
CA ILE A 82 2.15 21.91 -31.06
C ILE A 82 3.44 22.16 -30.27
N ASP A 83 4.36 22.88 -30.91
CA ASP A 83 5.65 23.30 -30.36
C ASP A 83 5.61 24.80 -30.00
N PHE A 84 6.60 25.28 -29.26
CA PHE A 84 6.75 26.67 -28.82
C PHE A 84 8.09 27.25 -29.29
N ASP A 85 8.06 28.45 -29.87
CA ASP A 85 9.25 29.26 -30.19
C ASP A 85 8.95 30.74 -29.85
N LEU A 86 8.61 30.99 -28.60
CA LEU A 86 8.30 32.33 -28.11
C LEU A 86 9.57 33.17 -27.99
N SER A 87 9.49 34.40 -28.48
CA SER A 87 10.59 35.34 -28.39
C SER A 87 10.62 36.06 -27.04
N GLY A 88 11.80 36.25 -26.46
CA GLY A 88 11.96 36.99 -25.21
C GLY A 88 12.79 36.24 -24.18
N ALA A 89 12.45 36.44 -22.91
CA ALA A 89 13.05 35.74 -21.77
C ALA A 89 11.93 35.14 -20.90
N PRO A 90 12.16 33.96 -20.30
CA PRO A 90 11.16 33.30 -19.46
C PRO A 90 10.88 34.10 -18.17
N PRO A 91 9.72 33.87 -17.52
CA PRO A 91 8.65 32.97 -17.95
C PRO A 91 7.87 33.51 -19.15
N PHE A 92 7.47 32.61 -20.04
CA PHE A 92 6.59 32.94 -21.17
C PHE A 92 5.15 32.69 -20.75
N ILE A 93 4.44 33.78 -20.43
CA ILE A 93 3.07 33.69 -19.89
C ILE A 93 2.07 33.84 -21.03
N ILE A 94 1.23 32.82 -21.22
CA ILE A 94 0.08 32.82 -22.11
C ILE A 94 -1.17 32.97 -21.25
N ASP A 95 -1.80 34.14 -21.31
CA ASP A 95 -3.01 34.45 -20.52
C ASP A 95 -4.27 33.91 -21.24
N SER A 96 -4.71 32.71 -20.86
CA SER A 96 -5.88 32.02 -21.42
C SER A 96 -7.18 32.54 -20.80
N HIS A 97 -7.74 33.61 -21.40
CA HIS A 97 -8.92 34.32 -20.89
C HIS A 97 -10.19 34.05 -21.69
N ALA A 98 -10.08 33.48 -22.91
CA ALA A 98 -11.24 33.20 -23.76
C ALA A 98 -11.97 31.89 -23.42
N GLY A 99 -11.53 31.17 -22.37
CA GLY A 99 -12.11 29.91 -21.89
C GLY A 99 -11.11 28.75 -21.99
N SER A 100 -11.56 27.54 -21.66
CA SER A 100 -10.70 26.33 -21.66
C SER A 100 -10.05 26.10 -23.03
N LEU A 101 -8.82 25.58 -23.03
CA LEU A 101 -8.14 25.11 -24.24
C LEU A 101 -8.64 23.71 -24.58
N HIS A 102 -9.59 23.63 -25.51
CA HIS A 102 -10.33 22.40 -25.81
C HIS A 102 -9.66 21.57 -26.91
N ILE A 103 -9.17 20.38 -26.57
CA ILE A 103 -8.58 19.38 -27.47
C ILE A 103 -9.66 18.35 -27.81
N GLN A 104 -10.27 18.47 -28.99
CA GLN A 104 -11.44 17.69 -29.40
C GLN A 104 -11.11 16.42 -30.19
N ARG A 105 -9.87 16.30 -30.63
CA ARG A 105 -9.43 15.23 -31.53
C ARG A 105 -8.42 14.32 -30.87
N ASP A 106 -8.16 13.23 -31.55
CA ASP A 106 -7.10 12.31 -31.20
C ASP A 106 -5.75 12.75 -31.77
N ASP A 107 -4.68 12.18 -31.21
CA ASP A 107 -3.30 12.31 -31.70
C ASP A 107 -2.75 13.75 -31.69
N VAL A 108 -2.97 14.51 -30.61
CA VAL A 108 -2.34 15.84 -30.39
C VAL A 108 -1.22 15.73 -29.36
N LEU A 109 -0.01 16.16 -29.74
CA LEU A 109 1.09 16.40 -28.83
C LEU A 109 1.24 17.91 -28.60
N ILE A 110 1.17 18.35 -27.36
CA ILE A 110 1.54 19.71 -26.92
C ILE A 110 2.83 19.60 -26.11
N ASP A 111 3.91 20.15 -26.66
CA ASP A 111 5.25 20.00 -26.10
C ASP A 111 5.83 21.34 -25.63
N GLY A 112 5.59 21.70 -24.38
CA GLY A 112 6.19 22.89 -23.75
C GLY A 112 7.71 22.83 -23.66
N SER A 113 8.30 21.63 -23.65
CA SER A 113 9.76 21.45 -23.62
C SER A 113 10.44 21.79 -24.95
N SER A 114 9.66 21.97 -26.02
CA SER A 114 10.19 22.43 -27.31
C SER A 114 10.73 23.86 -27.27
N GLN A 115 10.28 24.68 -26.31
CA GLN A 115 10.71 26.07 -26.14
C GLN A 115 12.22 26.20 -25.88
N SER A 116 12.79 25.32 -25.06
CA SER A 116 14.22 25.32 -24.73
C SER A 116 14.65 24.02 -24.02
N THR A 117 15.95 23.86 -23.76
CA THR A 117 16.47 22.72 -23.00
C THR A 117 16.49 22.95 -21.48
N ALA A 118 15.68 23.89 -20.97
CA ALA A 118 15.58 24.14 -19.54
C ALA A 118 15.03 22.90 -18.81
N PRO A 119 15.50 22.62 -17.57
CA PRO A 119 15.04 21.44 -16.82
C PRO A 119 13.63 21.59 -16.25
N ASN A 120 13.14 22.82 -16.09
CA ASN A 120 11.79 23.12 -15.60
C ASN A 120 10.97 23.76 -16.74
N PRO A 121 9.64 23.60 -16.75
CA PRO A 121 8.76 24.31 -17.66
C PRO A 121 9.00 25.82 -17.66
N GLU A 122 9.10 26.41 -18.85
CA GLU A 122 9.25 27.86 -19.04
C GLU A 122 7.97 28.53 -19.58
N ILE A 123 7.03 27.71 -20.11
CA ILE A 123 5.73 28.14 -20.61
C ILE A 123 4.71 28.09 -19.48
N GLU A 124 4.07 29.22 -19.21
CA GLU A 124 3.03 29.35 -18.19
C GLU A 124 1.70 29.65 -18.86
N ILE A 125 0.76 28.72 -18.75
CA ILE A 125 -0.63 28.87 -19.16
C ILE A 125 -1.41 29.35 -17.94
N ARG A 126 -1.86 30.61 -17.99
CA ARG A 126 -2.50 31.27 -16.85
C ARG A 126 -3.97 31.55 -17.13
N GLY A 127 -4.86 31.14 -16.23
CA GLY A 127 -6.27 31.44 -16.30
C GLY A 127 -6.63 32.87 -15.86
N PRO A 128 -7.91 33.27 -15.96
CA PRO A 128 -8.39 34.60 -15.55
C PRO A 128 -8.45 34.80 -14.02
N GLY A 129 -7.98 33.81 -13.24
CA GLY A 129 -8.17 33.72 -11.81
C GLY A 129 -9.52 33.09 -11.41
N ILE A 130 -9.69 32.89 -10.10
CA ILE A 130 -10.89 32.31 -9.49
C ILE A 130 -12.06 33.32 -9.56
N THR A 131 -12.81 33.26 -10.65
CA THR A 131 -13.89 34.20 -11.01
C THR A 131 -15.29 33.58 -10.94
N GLY A 132 -15.41 32.29 -10.64
CA GLY A 132 -16.66 31.52 -10.65
C GLY A 132 -17.15 31.11 -12.04
N SER A 133 -16.28 31.10 -13.05
CA SER A 133 -16.57 30.72 -14.44
C SER A 133 -16.41 29.23 -14.75
N SER A 134 -15.88 28.43 -13.81
CA SER A 134 -15.51 27.01 -13.94
C SER A 134 -14.72 26.70 -15.21
N HIS A 135 -13.81 27.59 -15.62
CA HIS A 135 -12.95 27.34 -16.77
C HIS A 135 -11.77 26.48 -16.34
N ASP A 136 -11.61 25.35 -17.01
CA ASP A 136 -10.43 24.49 -16.87
C ASP A 136 -9.27 25.04 -17.72
N GLY A 137 -8.03 24.63 -17.41
CA GLY A 137 -6.87 24.97 -18.25
C GLY A 137 -6.95 24.29 -19.60
N PHE A 138 -6.88 22.96 -19.60
CA PHE A 138 -7.11 22.12 -20.76
C PHE A 138 -8.34 21.24 -20.56
N HIS A 139 -9.15 21.11 -21.60
CA HIS A 139 -10.20 20.10 -21.69
C HIS A 139 -9.85 19.13 -22.82
N ILE A 140 -9.62 17.86 -22.51
CA ILE A 140 -9.22 16.82 -23.46
C ILE A 140 -10.40 15.87 -23.70
N GLU A 141 -11.09 16.04 -24.83
CA GLU A 141 -12.20 15.18 -25.27
C GLU A 141 -11.69 14.00 -26.11
N GLY A 142 -10.61 14.18 -26.88
CA GLY A 142 -10.05 13.13 -27.74
C GLY A 142 -9.13 12.15 -27.02
N ASP A 143 -8.79 11.07 -27.73
CA ASP A 143 -7.93 9.99 -27.25
C ASP A 143 -6.47 10.17 -27.69
N ASN A 144 -5.54 9.52 -26.99
CA ASN A 144 -4.13 9.44 -27.41
C ASN A 144 -3.46 10.83 -27.60
N ASN A 145 -3.80 11.79 -26.74
CA ASN A 145 -3.14 13.09 -26.69
C ASN A 145 -2.02 13.09 -25.65
N GLU A 146 -1.00 13.91 -25.84
CA GLU A 146 0.10 14.12 -24.89
C GLU A 146 0.23 15.61 -24.57
N ILE A 147 0.23 15.96 -23.29
CA ILE A 147 0.53 17.31 -22.81
C ILE A 147 1.74 17.24 -21.88
N ARG A 148 2.80 17.98 -22.23
CA ARG A 148 4.01 18.00 -21.41
C ARG A 148 4.71 19.33 -21.29
N GLY A 149 5.46 19.50 -20.20
CA GLY A 149 6.41 20.59 -20.04
C GLY A 149 5.78 21.98 -19.89
N LEU A 150 4.55 22.07 -19.35
CA LEU A 150 3.83 23.32 -19.14
C LEU A 150 3.63 23.62 -17.65
N SER A 151 3.54 24.90 -17.30
CA SER A 151 3.01 25.38 -16.01
C SER A 151 1.55 25.80 -16.21
N ILE A 152 0.59 25.23 -15.47
CA ILE A 152 -0.86 25.43 -15.65
C ILE A 152 -1.48 25.91 -14.34
N ILE A 153 -1.89 27.18 -14.31
CA ILE A 153 -2.16 27.90 -13.07
C ILE A 153 -3.34 28.87 -13.16
N GLU A 154 -3.89 29.22 -12.00
CA GLU A 154 -4.92 30.28 -11.82
C GLU A 154 -6.20 30.08 -12.66
N PHE A 155 -6.53 28.85 -13.02
CA PHE A 155 -7.84 28.51 -13.59
C PHE A 155 -8.91 28.42 -12.49
N ASP A 156 -10.15 28.79 -12.79
CA ASP A 156 -11.25 28.69 -11.83
C ASP A 156 -11.75 27.24 -11.66
N GLY A 157 -11.60 26.44 -12.70
CA GLY A 157 -11.86 24.99 -12.74
C GLY A 157 -10.60 24.16 -12.49
N ASP A 158 -10.57 22.97 -13.07
CA ASP A 158 -9.45 22.04 -12.98
C ASP A 158 -8.26 22.53 -13.83
N GLY A 159 -7.02 22.19 -13.46
CA GLY A 159 -5.86 22.50 -14.31
C GLY A 159 -5.96 21.76 -15.66
N ILE A 160 -6.20 20.45 -15.60
CA ILE A 160 -6.47 19.61 -16.77
C ILE A 160 -7.70 18.74 -16.51
N PHE A 161 -8.66 18.79 -17.41
CA PHE A 161 -9.88 17.99 -17.41
C PHE A 161 -9.86 17.00 -18.58
N ILE A 162 -10.01 15.72 -18.32
CA ILE A 162 -9.85 14.63 -19.31
C ILE A 162 -11.14 13.79 -19.38
N ASP A 163 -11.79 13.82 -20.55
CA ASP A 163 -12.89 12.93 -20.91
C ASP A 163 -12.41 11.75 -21.79
N GLY A 164 -11.37 11.96 -22.59
CA GLY A 164 -10.80 10.94 -23.48
C GLY A 164 -9.99 9.86 -22.76
N SER A 165 -9.58 8.86 -23.54
CA SER A 165 -8.80 7.71 -23.11
C SER A 165 -7.39 7.71 -23.70
N VAL A 166 -6.47 6.97 -23.08
CA VAL A 166 -5.09 6.80 -23.58
C VAL A 166 -4.30 8.11 -23.67
N ASN A 167 -4.71 9.15 -22.93
CA ASN A 167 -3.98 10.42 -22.87
C ASN A 167 -2.79 10.32 -21.92
N ILE A 168 -1.74 11.08 -22.21
CA ILE A 168 -0.49 11.13 -21.47
C ILE A 168 -0.26 12.55 -20.95
N VAL A 169 -0.01 12.69 -19.66
CA VAL A 169 0.27 13.98 -19.02
C VAL A 169 1.57 13.86 -18.23
N THR A 170 2.63 14.55 -18.63
CA THR A 170 3.99 14.38 -18.08
C THR A 170 4.73 15.70 -17.91
N GLU A 171 5.64 15.78 -16.95
CA GLU A 171 6.56 16.93 -16.80
C GLU A 171 5.87 18.31 -16.64
N ASN A 172 4.59 18.36 -16.27
CA ASN A 172 3.85 19.61 -16.06
C ASN A 172 3.94 20.08 -14.59
N LEU A 173 3.88 21.39 -14.38
CA LEU A 173 3.62 22.04 -13.10
C LEU A 173 2.15 22.46 -13.07
N ILE A 174 1.37 21.98 -12.11
CA ILE A 174 -0.09 22.22 -12.06
C ILE A 174 -0.45 22.79 -10.70
N GLY A 175 -0.86 24.06 -10.71
CA GLY A 175 -1.03 24.88 -9.50
C GLY A 175 0.30 25.42 -8.92
N VAL A 176 1.39 25.29 -9.69
CA VAL A 176 2.73 25.79 -9.35
C VAL A 176 3.26 26.56 -10.54
N ASP A 177 3.79 27.76 -10.32
CA ASP A 177 4.40 28.57 -11.37
C ASP A 177 5.79 28.03 -11.78
N THR A 178 6.32 28.54 -12.90
CA THR A 178 7.65 28.16 -13.43
C THR A 178 8.83 28.42 -12.48
N ALA A 179 8.65 29.29 -11.47
CA ALA A 179 9.63 29.56 -10.44
C ALA A 179 9.47 28.66 -9.20
N GLY A 180 8.49 27.76 -9.21
CA GLY A 180 8.20 26.84 -8.12
C GLY A 180 7.36 27.45 -6.99
N ASN A 181 6.65 28.56 -7.23
CA ASN A 181 5.76 29.16 -6.24
C ASN A 181 4.31 28.68 -6.40
N ARG A 182 3.56 28.77 -5.30
CA ARG A 182 2.12 28.51 -5.22
C ARG A 182 1.33 29.40 -6.18
N ALA A 183 0.53 28.79 -7.05
CA ALA A 183 -0.35 29.45 -8.01
C ALA A 183 -1.55 28.55 -8.36
N GLY A 184 -2.21 28.02 -7.33
CA GLY A 184 -3.25 27.01 -7.43
C GLY A 184 -4.41 27.29 -8.38
N ASN A 185 -4.99 26.22 -8.92
CA ASN A 185 -6.27 26.26 -9.62
C ASN A 185 -7.45 26.18 -8.62
N GLY A 186 -8.63 26.61 -9.04
CA GLY A 186 -9.88 26.61 -8.24
C GLY A 186 -10.53 25.23 -8.14
N GLY A 187 -10.18 24.31 -9.04
CA GLY A 187 -10.58 22.90 -9.05
C GLY A 187 -9.50 21.96 -8.52
N ASN A 188 -9.49 20.75 -9.08
CA ASN A 188 -8.45 19.75 -8.94
C ASN A 188 -7.27 20.11 -9.86
N GLY A 189 -6.08 19.57 -9.58
CA GLY A 189 -4.98 19.71 -10.53
C GLY A 189 -5.31 19.00 -11.84
N ILE A 190 -5.61 17.70 -11.76
CA ILE A 190 -6.06 16.88 -12.90
C ILE A 190 -7.34 16.14 -12.54
N ARG A 191 -8.32 16.14 -13.44
CA ARG A 191 -9.56 15.38 -13.31
C ARG A 191 -9.80 14.48 -14.52
N LEU A 192 -10.13 13.22 -14.25
CA LEU A 192 -10.57 12.20 -15.19
C LEU A 192 -12.05 11.91 -14.92
N THR A 193 -12.85 11.74 -15.98
CA THR A 193 -14.31 11.59 -15.88
C THR A 193 -14.81 10.18 -16.26
N GLU A 194 -16.12 9.98 -16.21
CA GLU A 194 -16.77 8.70 -16.55
C GLU A 194 -16.37 8.23 -17.95
N GLY A 195 -15.73 7.06 -18.02
CA GLY A 195 -15.27 6.44 -19.26
C GLY A 195 -13.83 6.75 -19.67
N SER A 196 -13.16 7.73 -19.05
CA SER A 196 -11.77 8.09 -19.39
C SER A 196 -10.81 7.00 -18.87
N SER A 197 -10.42 6.08 -19.75
CA SER A 197 -9.67 4.87 -19.39
C SER A 197 -8.28 4.86 -19.99
N TYR A 198 -7.37 4.05 -19.43
CA TYR A 198 -6.01 3.88 -19.96
C TYR A 198 -5.17 5.16 -20.07
N ASN A 199 -5.56 6.22 -19.37
CA ASN A 199 -4.78 7.45 -19.31
C ASN A 199 -3.58 7.26 -18.39
N ARG A 200 -2.51 8.01 -18.66
CA ARG A 200 -1.25 7.96 -17.93
C ARG A 200 -0.89 9.35 -17.43
N ILE A 201 -0.89 9.49 -16.11
CA ILE A 201 -0.47 10.71 -15.42
C ILE A 201 0.91 10.46 -14.83
N GLY A 202 1.93 10.91 -15.56
CA GLY A 202 3.33 10.70 -15.26
C GLY A 202 3.91 9.41 -15.84
N GLU A 203 5.22 9.46 -16.02
CA GLU A 203 6.09 8.44 -16.62
C GLU A 203 7.33 8.28 -15.73
N PRO A 204 8.04 7.13 -15.76
CA PRO A 204 9.27 6.94 -14.99
C PRO A 204 10.26 8.09 -15.22
N GLY A 205 10.54 8.86 -14.15
CA GLY A 205 11.42 10.04 -14.21
C GLY A 205 10.85 11.28 -14.91
N GLN A 206 9.57 11.24 -15.31
CA GLN A 206 8.85 12.26 -16.08
C GLN A 206 7.47 12.53 -15.45
N GLY A 207 7.43 12.64 -14.12
CA GLY A 207 6.21 12.95 -13.38
C GLY A 207 5.82 14.42 -13.43
N ASN A 208 4.58 14.70 -13.03
CA ASN A 208 4.07 16.07 -12.87
C ASN A 208 4.27 16.54 -11.42
N VAL A 209 4.26 17.86 -11.21
CA VAL A 209 4.15 18.48 -9.88
C VAL A 209 2.75 19.07 -9.75
N ILE A 210 1.96 18.59 -8.79
CA ILE A 210 0.53 18.89 -8.68
C ILE A 210 0.21 19.35 -7.25
N SER A 211 0.10 20.66 -7.07
CA SER A 211 0.17 21.29 -5.76
C SER A 211 -0.66 22.57 -5.70
N ASP A 212 -1.00 23.02 -4.49
CA ASP A 212 -1.76 24.24 -4.21
C ASP A 212 -3.17 24.32 -4.83
N ASN A 213 -3.70 23.24 -5.40
CA ASN A 213 -5.04 23.26 -5.98
C ASN A 213 -6.12 23.31 -4.88
N SER A 214 -7.19 24.05 -5.14
CA SER A 214 -8.27 24.32 -4.17
C SER A 214 -9.14 23.08 -3.88
N GLN A 215 -8.98 22.00 -4.65
CA GLN A 215 -9.55 20.69 -4.37
C GLN A 215 -8.47 19.62 -4.24
N ARG A 216 -8.47 18.59 -5.09
CA ARG A 216 -7.53 17.46 -5.03
C ARG A 216 -6.35 17.68 -5.95
N GLY A 217 -5.27 16.94 -5.73
CA GLY A 217 -4.22 16.85 -6.74
C GLY A 217 -4.75 16.19 -8.01
N ILE A 218 -5.11 14.91 -7.90
CA ILE A 218 -5.67 14.11 -9.00
C ILE A 218 -7.00 13.50 -8.58
N ALA A 219 -8.01 13.58 -9.45
CA ALA A 219 -9.32 12.98 -9.23
C ALA A 219 -9.74 12.10 -10.42
N ILE A 220 -9.80 10.79 -10.22
CA ILE A 220 -10.48 9.84 -11.10
C ILE A 220 -11.92 9.73 -10.60
N GLY A 221 -12.86 10.33 -11.33
CA GLY A 221 -14.23 10.51 -10.90
C GLY A 221 -15.25 9.73 -11.71
N LEU A 222 -16.21 9.13 -11.00
CA LEU A 222 -17.41 8.48 -11.53
C LEU A 222 -17.12 7.13 -12.21
N GLY A 223 -18.18 6.36 -12.47
CA GLY A 223 -18.08 5.00 -12.99
C GLY A 223 -17.26 4.90 -14.29
N GLY A 224 -16.43 3.87 -14.42
CA GLY A 224 -15.84 3.48 -15.71
C GLY A 224 -14.59 4.24 -16.15
N ALA A 225 -13.99 5.06 -15.28
CA ALA A 225 -12.65 5.58 -15.48
C ALA A 225 -11.61 4.54 -15.05
N ASP A 226 -11.46 3.50 -15.88
CA ASP A 226 -10.77 2.26 -15.52
C ASP A 226 -9.33 2.23 -16.08
N MET A 227 -8.48 1.40 -15.47
CA MET A 227 -7.15 1.05 -16.01
C MET A 227 -6.24 2.26 -16.27
N ASN A 228 -6.39 3.35 -15.52
CA ASN A 228 -5.50 4.50 -15.58
C ASN A 228 -4.28 4.29 -14.68
N THR A 229 -3.16 4.90 -15.04
CA THR A 229 -1.91 4.84 -14.28
C THR A 229 -1.50 6.23 -13.81
N ILE A 230 -1.26 6.38 -12.51
CA ILE A 230 -0.76 7.60 -11.87
C ILE A 230 0.58 7.28 -11.24
N GLN A 231 1.70 7.78 -11.76
CA GLN A 231 3.02 7.40 -11.26
C GLN A 231 4.05 8.53 -11.34
N SER A 232 5.12 8.43 -10.53
CA SER A 232 6.26 9.36 -10.49
C SER A 232 5.91 10.83 -10.20
N ASN A 233 4.68 11.15 -9.83
CA ASN A 233 4.25 12.53 -9.59
C ASN A 233 4.68 13.01 -8.20
N ILE A 234 4.89 14.32 -8.07
CA ILE A 234 5.00 15.03 -6.79
C ILE A 234 3.66 15.72 -6.53
N ILE A 235 2.99 15.37 -5.44
CA ILE A 235 1.63 15.82 -5.13
C ILE A 235 1.61 16.46 -3.74
N GLY A 236 1.35 17.76 -3.69
CA GLY A 236 1.34 18.57 -2.47
C GLY A 236 2.72 19.04 -2.00
N ALA A 237 3.75 18.97 -2.85
CA ALA A 237 5.05 19.62 -2.62
C ALA A 237 5.48 20.48 -3.81
N ALA A 238 6.47 21.34 -3.60
CA ALA A 238 7.14 22.04 -4.69
C ALA A 238 7.98 21.06 -5.55
N PRO A 239 8.51 21.49 -6.70
CA PRO A 239 9.33 20.64 -7.57
C PRO A 239 10.58 20.06 -6.91
N ASP A 240 11.02 20.61 -5.77
CA ASP A 240 12.12 20.06 -4.97
C ASP A 240 11.73 18.80 -4.18
N GLY A 241 10.44 18.47 -4.10
CA GLY A 241 9.90 17.36 -3.31
C GLY A 241 10.02 17.56 -1.79
N LYS A 242 10.33 18.78 -1.33
CA LYS A 242 10.72 19.09 0.06
C LYS A 242 10.01 20.29 0.65
N THR A 243 9.49 21.18 -0.18
CA THR A 243 8.76 22.36 0.26
C THR A 243 7.26 22.08 0.21
N ALA A 244 6.59 22.12 1.36
CA ALA A 244 5.17 21.85 1.52
C ALA A 244 4.29 22.81 0.66
N MET A 245 3.49 22.23 -0.24
CA MET A 245 2.59 22.91 -1.19
C MET A 245 1.26 22.18 -1.36
N GLY A 246 0.70 21.69 -0.27
CA GLY A 246 -0.49 20.85 -0.22
C GLY A 246 -1.67 21.29 -1.07
N ASN A 247 -2.38 20.32 -1.66
CA ASN A 247 -3.73 20.54 -2.17
C ASN A 247 -4.73 20.57 -1.00
N PHE A 248 -5.86 21.24 -1.16
CA PHE A 248 -6.81 21.47 -0.06
C PHE A 248 -7.62 20.22 0.36
N MET A 249 -7.70 19.20 -0.48
CA MET A 249 -8.45 17.95 -0.21
C MET A 249 -7.52 16.73 -0.23
N GLU A 250 -7.93 15.62 -0.86
CA GLU A 250 -7.10 14.44 -1.03
C GLU A 250 -5.98 14.68 -2.06
N GLY A 251 -4.82 14.05 -1.89
CA GLY A 251 -3.77 14.06 -2.91
C GLY A 251 -4.24 13.37 -4.19
N ILE A 252 -4.68 12.11 -4.05
CA ILE A 252 -5.28 11.32 -5.13
C ILE A 252 -6.64 10.75 -4.66
N LEU A 253 -7.68 10.94 -5.47
CA LEU A 253 -8.97 10.25 -5.33
C LEU A 253 -9.23 9.35 -6.53
N VAL A 254 -9.60 8.09 -6.28
CA VAL A 254 -10.23 7.19 -7.24
C VAL A 254 -11.62 6.84 -6.72
N ASN A 255 -12.66 7.15 -7.50
CA ASN A 255 -14.05 6.95 -7.10
C ASN A 255 -14.83 6.29 -8.24
N GLN A 256 -15.10 4.99 -8.09
CA GLN A 256 -15.84 4.15 -9.06
C GLN A 256 -15.09 3.81 -10.36
N GLY A 257 -13.76 3.85 -10.37
CA GLY A 257 -12.93 3.35 -11.48
C GLY A 257 -12.13 2.10 -11.07
N ASN A 258 -12.20 1.02 -11.83
CA ASN A 258 -11.57 -0.25 -11.49
C ASN A 258 -10.21 -0.44 -12.17
N GLY A 259 -9.36 -1.30 -11.62
CA GLY A 259 -8.10 -1.67 -12.26
C GLY A 259 -7.08 -0.53 -12.36
N ASN A 260 -7.26 0.56 -11.62
CA ASN A 260 -6.36 1.71 -11.64
C ASN A 260 -5.05 1.40 -10.91
N ILE A 261 -3.94 1.97 -11.38
CA ILE A 261 -2.62 1.83 -10.79
C ILE A 261 -2.19 3.19 -10.22
N ILE A 262 -1.87 3.22 -8.92
CA ILE A 262 -1.33 4.38 -8.23
C ILE A 262 0.08 4.01 -7.75
N GLY A 263 1.07 4.53 -8.46
CA GLY A 263 2.48 4.25 -8.32
C GLY A 263 3.01 3.40 -9.47
N GLY A 264 4.08 2.67 -9.21
CA GLY A 264 4.96 2.09 -10.24
C GLY A 264 4.63 0.68 -10.70
N ASP A 265 4.99 0.35 -11.95
CA ASP A 265 4.73 -0.95 -12.59
C ASP A 265 5.93 -1.77 -13.03
N ARG A 266 7.17 -1.30 -12.77
CA ARG A 266 8.45 -2.04 -12.60
C ARG A 266 9.57 -1.31 -13.34
N THR A 267 10.51 -0.75 -12.57
CA THR A 267 12.00 -0.82 -12.72
C THR A 267 12.76 0.43 -12.25
N GLN A 268 12.13 1.57 -11.90
CA GLN A 268 12.83 2.85 -11.64
C GLN A 268 12.31 3.77 -10.51
N ASN A 269 11.86 3.30 -9.35
CA ASN A 269 11.29 4.18 -8.30
C ASN A 269 10.11 5.02 -8.81
N GLU A 270 9.16 4.38 -9.48
CA GLU A 270 8.00 5.02 -10.14
C GLU A 270 6.90 5.44 -9.16
N GLY A 271 7.17 5.41 -7.86
CA GLY A 271 6.27 5.86 -6.80
C GLY A 271 5.87 7.32 -6.92
N ASN A 272 4.64 7.65 -6.52
CA ASN A 272 4.28 9.04 -6.30
C ASN A 272 4.77 9.49 -4.92
N LEU A 273 5.17 10.76 -4.82
CA LEU A 273 5.41 11.48 -3.57
C LEU A 273 4.15 12.26 -3.21
N ILE A 274 3.48 11.94 -2.09
CA ILE A 274 2.17 12.48 -1.72
C ILE A 274 2.18 13.01 -0.28
N VAL A 275 2.19 14.33 -0.13
CA VAL A 275 2.49 15.01 1.13
C VAL A 275 1.66 16.28 1.30
N ASP A 276 1.53 16.77 2.54
CA ASP A 276 0.90 18.06 2.90
C ASP A 276 -0.55 18.27 2.41
N ASN A 277 -1.26 17.24 1.95
CA ASN A 277 -2.63 17.42 1.46
C ASN A 277 -3.60 17.59 2.64
N GLY A 278 -4.59 18.46 2.47
CA GLY A 278 -5.56 18.85 3.53
C GLY A 278 -6.54 17.75 3.97
N ARG A 279 -6.39 16.52 3.46
CA ARG A 279 -7.11 15.31 3.87
C ARG A 279 -6.20 14.08 3.75
N ARG A 280 -6.66 13.01 3.10
CA ARG A 280 -5.89 11.77 2.89
C ARG A 280 -4.84 11.97 1.82
N GLY A 281 -3.76 11.20 1.88
CA GLY A 281 -2.84 11.09 0.76
C GLY A 281 -3.53 10.47 -0.46
N ILE A 282 -3.99 9.22 -0.30
CA ILE A 282 -4.70 8.46 -1.34
C ILE A 282 -6.04 7.96 -0.81
N LEU A 283 -7.11 8.14 -1.60
CA LEU A 283 -8.41 7.52 -1.36
C LEU A 283 -8.86 6.73 -2.58
N ALA A 284 -9.01 5.41 -2.46
CA ALA A 284 -9.68 4.55 -3.44
C ALA A 284 -11.02 4.07 -2.89
N THR A 285 -12.14 4.55 -3.44
CA THR A 285 -13.49 4.25 -2.96
C THR A 285 -14.34 3.62 -4.06
N SER A 286 -14.96 2.48 -3.76
CA SER A 286 -15.77 1.71 -4.73
C SER A 286 -15.00 1.39 -6.01
N SER A 287 -13.74 1.00 -5.86
CA SER A 287 -12.70 1.01 -6.89
C SER A 287 -12.00 -0.35 -6.90
N ASP A 288 -12.65 -1.37 -7.47
CA ASP A 288 -12.19 -2.75 -7.41
C ASP A 288 -10.89 -2.95 -8.20
N GLU A 289 -10.09 -3.94 -7.82
CA GLU A 289 -8.84 -4.31 -8.51
C GLU A 289 -7.82 -3.15 -8.64
N THR A 290 -7.87 -2.17 -7.73
CA THR A 290 -6.93 -1.04 -7.72
C THR A 290 -5.60 -1.47 -7.10
N SER A 291 -4.49 -1.10 -7.73
CA SER A 291 -3.14 -1.36 -7.23
C SER A 291 -2.51 -0.06 -6.74
N ILE A 292 -2.17 0.00 -5.45
CA ILE A 292 -1.51 1.15 -4.81
C ILE A 292 -0.16 0.68 -4.31
N ARG A 293 0.93 1.00 -5.03
CA ARG A 293 2.25 0.39 -4.77
C ARG A 293 3.41 1.34 -5.01
N GLY A 294 4.46 1.19 -4.19
CA GLY A 294 5.70 1.95 -4.31
C GLY A 294 5.61 3.44 -3.98
N ASN A 295 4.52 3.93 -3.36
CA ASN A 295 4.34 5.36 -3.09
C ASN A 295 5.03 5.79 -1.78
N LEU A 296 5.45 7.05 -1.72
CA LEU A 296 5.92 7.77 -0.52
C LEU A 296 4.79 8.68 -0.04
N VAL A 297 4.22 8.40 1.13
CA VAL A 297 3.01 9.08 1.61
C VAL A 297 3.23 9.66 3.02
N GLY A 298 3.16 10.99 3.10
CA GLY A 298 3.36 11.77 4.33
C GLY A 298 4.82 12.03 4.70
N VAL A 299 5.76 11.68 3.82
CA VAL A 299 7.20 11.93 4.00
C VAL A 299 7.77 12.52 2.72
N ASN A 300 8.65 13.51 2.84
CA ASN A 300 9.21 14.25 1.71
C ASN A 300 10.29 13.42 0.96
N ALA A 301 10.87 13.99 -0.10
CA ALA A 301 11.89 13.31 -0.90
C ALA A 301 13.21 12.97 -0.16
N ASP A 302 13.48 13.61 0.98
CA ASP A 302 14.61 13.31 1.87
C ASP A 302 14.22 12.32 3.00
N GLY A 303 12.95 11.94 3.10
CA GLY A 303 12.40 11.15 4.19
C GLY A 303 12.08 11.96 5.45
N ASP A 304 11.98 13.29 5.39
CA ASP A 304 11.50 14.06 6.52
C ASP A 304 9.96 14.07 6.56
N ALA A 305 9.40 14.11 7.78
CA ALA A 305 8.00 14.36 8.08
C ALA A 305 7.36 15.47 7.21
N MET A 306 6.28 15.12 6.50
CA MET A 306 5.43 16.03 5.74
C MET A 306 4.03 15.43 5.55
N GLY A 307 3.41 15.06 6.67
CA GLY A 307 2.13 14.35 6.73
C GLY A 307 0.98 14.99 5.96
N ASN A 308 0.00 14.16 5.58
CA ASN A 308 -1.31 14.63 5.15
C ASN A 308 -2.25 14.77 6.38
N ASP A 309 -3.29 15.61 6.27
CA ASP A 309 -4.24 15.94 7.34
C ASP A 309 -5.30 14.83 7.64
N GLY A 310 -5.07 13.60 7.18
CA GLY A 310 -5.91 12.42 7.35
C GLY A 310 -5.11 11.12 7.20
N PRO A 311 -5.75 9.95 7.02
CA PRO A 311 -5.04 8.70 6.73
C PRO A 311 -4.11 8.80 5.50
N GLY A 312 -2.99 8.10 5.53
CA GLY A 312 -2.07 8.07 4.40
C GLY A 312 -2.72 7.46 3.16
N ILE A 313 -3.15 6.20 3.29
CA ILE A 313 -3.87 5.45 2.25
C ILE A 313 -5.20 4.94 2.81
N GLU A 314 -6.32 5.33 2.19
CA GLU A 314 -7.64 4.78 2.51
C GLU A 314 -8.21 4.01 1.31
N VAL A 315 -8.61 2.76 1.55
CA VAL A 315 -9.33 1.91 0.59
C VAL A 315 -10.69 1.60 1.16
N ARG A 316 -11.78 1.82 0.42
CA ARG A 316 -13.13 1.71 0.97
C ARG A 316 -14.18 1.20 0.00
N TRP A 317 -15.00 0.25 0.44
CA TRP A 317 -16.01 -0.44 -0.38
C TRP A 317 -15.43 -1.02 -1.67
N THR A 318 -14.25 -1.61 -1.56
CA THR A 318 -13.40 -2.03 -2.67
C THR A 318 -13.03 -3.51 -2.51
N ASN A 319 -12.97 -4.24 -3.62
CA ASN A 319 -12.66 -5.66 -3.66
C ASN A 319 -11.38 -5.93 -4.45
N LEU A 320 -10.69 -7.01 -4.08
CA LEU A 320 -9.54 -7.55 -4.82
C LEU A 320 -8.44 -6.52 -5.12
N SER A 321 -8.35 -5.46 -4.32
CA SER A 321 -7.34 -4.41 -4.48
C SER A 321 -6.10 -4.73 -3.67
N GLN A 322 -4.98 -4.16 -4.12
CA GLN A 322 -3.66 -4.41 -3.57
C GLN A 322 -3.04 -3.11 -3.06
N VAL A 323 -2.61 -3.11 -1.80
CA VAL A 323 -1.84 -2.03 -1.18
C VAL A 323 -0.44 -2.57 -0.86
N GLY A 324 0.52 -2.17 -1.66
CA GLY A 324 1.90 -2.68 -1.65
C GLY A 324 2.04 -4.01 -2.36
N GLU A 325 3.24 -4.26 -2.90
CA GLU A 325 3.56 -5.49 -3.63
C GLU A 325 4.92 -6.04 -3.17
N ALA A 326 4.92 -7.33 -2.82
CA ALA A 326 6.10 -8.06 -2.41
C ALA A 326 7.07 -8.29 -3.60
N PRO A 327 8.34 -8.66 -3.34
CA PRO A 327 9.30 -9.12 -4.33
C PRO A 327 8.76 -10.05 -5.44
N PRO A 328 9.35 -10.01 -6.65
CA PRO A 328 10.71 -9.54 -6.92
C PRO A 328 10.89 -8.03 -7.14
N GLU A 329 9.83 -7.22 -7.02
CA GLU A 329 9.89 -5.81 -7.44
C GLU A 329 9.92 -4.79 -6.30
N GLU A 330 9.79 -5.25 -5.04
CA GLU A 330 9.99 -4.46 -3.81
C GLU A 330 9.16 -3.15 -3.78
N MET A 331 7.88 -3.23 -4.14
CA MET A 331 7.02 -2.03 -4.31
C MET A 331 6.11 -1.81 -3.11
N GLY A 332 6.67 -1.91 -1.90
CA GLY A 332 6.01 -1.47 -0.68
C GLY A 332 5.70 0.03 -0.72
N ASN A 333 4.55 0.45 -0.20
CA ASN A 333 4.36 1.87 0.10
C ASN A 333 5.08 2.22 1.39
N VAL A 334 5.67 3.41 1.46
CA VAL A 334 6.17 4.01 2.70
C VAL A 334 5.14 5.02 3.17
N VAL A 335 4.55 4.78 4.34
CA VAL A 335 3.42 5.58 4.85
C VAL A 335 3.65 5.99 6.29
N ALA A 336 3.90 7.28 6.50
CA ALA A 336 4.36 7.82 7.77
C ALA A 336 3.91 9.27 7.98
N ASP A 337 3.92 9.74 9.23
CA ASP A 337 3.60 11.11 9.65
C ASP A 337 2.19 11.62 9.30
N ASN A 338 1.27 10.76 8.87
CA ASN A 338 -0.08 11.19 8.51
C ASN A 338 -0.98 11.36 9.74
N ASN A 339 -1.90 12.33 9.71
CA ASN A 339 -2.88 12.59 10.78
C ASN A 339 -4.04 11.58 10.73
N GLY A 340 -3.72 10.30 10.99
CA GLY A 340 -4.67 9.19 10.92
C GLY A 340 -3.94 7.85 10.88
N ALA A 341 -4.63 6.79 10.43
CA ALA A 341 -3.96 5.52 10.18
C ALA A 341 -3.00 5.63 8.99
N GLY A 342 -1.95 4.81 9.00
CA GLY A 342 -1.10 4.66 7.81
C GLY A 342 -1.92 4.12 6.64
N VAL A 343 -2.42 2.88 6.79
CA VAL A 343 -3.35 2.26 5.84
C VAL A 343 -4.70 2.00 6.52
N LEU A 344 -5.78 2.49 5.94
CA LEU A 344 -7.14 2.30 6.43
C LEU A 344 -7.97 1.56 5.38
N LEU A 345 -8.42 0.34 5.70
CA LEU A 345 -9.40 -0.40 4.91
C LEU A 345 -10.79 -0.25 5.56
N GLU A 346 -11.71 0.44 4.89
CA GLU A 346 -13.06 0.69 5.37
C GLU A 346 -14.15 -0.07 4.58
N GLY A 347 -15.28 -0.27 5.26
CA GLY A 347 -16.49 -0.83 4.69
C GLY A 347 -16.51 -2.36 4.74
N SER A 348 -17.48 -2.91 5.49
CA SER A 348 -17.64 -4.36 5.68
C SER A 348 -17.92 -5.17 4.41
N GLY A 349 -18.17 -4.49 3.28
CA GLY A 349 -18.32 -5.11 1.96
C GLY A 349 -17.01 -5.21 1.18
N SER A 350 -15.93 -4.58 1.62
CA SER A 350 -14.61 -4.65 0.98
C SER A 350 -14.05 -6.05 1.17
N THR A 351 -13.84 -6.81 0.10
CA THR A 351 -13.46 -8.23 0.21
C THR A 351 -12.26 -8.64 -0.63
N GLY A 352 -11.44 -9.54 -0.08
CA GLY A 352 -10.32 -10.14 -0.81
C GLY A 352 -9.18 -9.17 -1.12
N ASN A 353 -9.06 -8.08 -0.37
CA ASN A 353 -7.98 -7.12 -0.54
C ASN A 353 -6.67 -7.66 0.04
N ILE A 354 -5.54 -7.22 -0.52
CA ILE A 354 -4.20 -7.61 -0.09
C ILE A 354 -3.46 -6.35 0.37
N ILE A 355 -2.87 -6.40 1.56
CA ILE A 355 -2.03 -5.34 2.11
C ILE A 355 -0.69 -5.98 2.44
N ALA A 356 0.33 -5.80 1.60
CA ALA A 356 1.59 -6.53 1.71
C ALA A 356 2.81 -5.64 1.46
N ALA A 357 3.92 -5.99 2.09
CA ALA A 357 5.24 -5.36 1.93
C ALA A 357 5.30 -3.84 2.19
N ASN A 358 4.35 -3.26 2.92
CA ASN A 358 4.36 -1.83 3.24
C ASN A 358 5.27 -1.52 4.44
N GLU A 359 5.82 -0.31 4.45
CA GLU A 359 6.55 0.28 5.57
C GLU A 359 5.64 1.34 6.23
N LEU A 360 5.21 1.09 7.47
CA LEU A 360 4.18 1.88 8.15
C LEU A 360 4.76 2.51 9.42
N GLY A 361 4.88 3.85 9.42
CA GLY A 361 5.44 4.62 10.53
C GLY A 361 6.98 4.68 10.58
N GLY A 362 7.66 4.08 9.61
CA GLY A 362 9.12 4.11 9.46
C GLY A 362 9.52 4.46 8.03
N ILE A 363 10.79 4.82 7.86
CA ILE A 363 11.41 5.08 6.57
C ILE A 363 12.81 4.46 6.59
N ASP A 364 13.01 3.46 5.73
CA ASP A 364 14.34 2.97 5.35
C ASP A 364 14.66 3.44 3.93
N LEU A 365 15.39 4.56 3.81
CA LEU A 365 15.94 4.99 2.53
C LEU A 365 17.21 4.18 2.23
N SER A 366 17.04 3.03 1.57
CA SER A 366 18.08 2.25 0.87
C SER A 366 19.50 2.29 1.48
N GLY A 367 19.60 2.06 2.80
CA GLY A 367 20.87 1.95 3.54
C GLY A 367 21.22 3.12 4.46
N GLY A 368 20.31 4.07 4.69
CA GLY A 368 20.38 5.05 5.79
C GLY A 368 20.00 4.45 7.15
N PRO A 369 20.16 5.18 8.27
CA PRO A 369 19.54 4.78 9.52
C PRO A 369 18.02 4.85 9.36
N LEU A 370 17.30 3.83 9.87
CA LEU A 370 15.85 3.87 9.97
C LEU A 370 15.40 5.15 10.68
N ILE A 371 14.56 5.94 10.01
CA ILE A 371 13.92 7.13 10.59
C ILE A 371 12.48 6.77 10.91
N ILE A 372 12.06 7.00 12.16
CA ILE A 372 10.71 6.67 12.61
C ILE A 372 9.87 7.95 12.61
N HIS A 373 8.76 7.91 11.87
CA HIS A 373 7.78 8.96 11.73
C HIS A 373 6.39 8.35 11.91
N ALA A 374 5.97 8.23 13.16
CA ALA A 374 4.69 7.59 13.49
C ALA A 374 3.52 8.34 12.84
N ASN A 375 2.56 7.58 12.29
CA ASN A 375 1.25 8.14 11.99
C ASN A 375 0.51 8.42 13.32
N ASP A 376 -0.40 9.40 13.33
CA ASP A 376 -1.14 9.77 14.54
C ASP A 376 -2.08 8.65 15.02
N GLY A 377 -2.58 7.81 14.10
CA GLY A 377 -3.37 6.61 14.36
C GLY A 377 -2.59 5.29 14.21
N PRO A 378 -3.28 4.13 14.20
CA PRO A 378 -2.65 2.83 13.99
C PRO A 378 -1.86 2.76 12.68
N GLY A 379 -0.84 1.89 12.61
CA GLY A 379 -0.12 1.68 11.35
C GLY A 379 -1.07 1.17 10.27
N MET A 380 -2.00 0.29 10.65
CA MET A 380 -3.09 -0.16 9.78
C MET A 380 -4.37 -0.45 10.56
N VAL A 381 -5.51 -0.22 9.91
CA VAL A 381 -6.85 -0.60 10.39
C VAL A 381 -7.61 -1.36 9.30
N ASP A 382 -8.16 -2.53 9.62
CA ASP A 382 -8.94 -3.37 8.71
C ASP A 382 -10.40 -3.54 9.18
N HIS A 383 -11.35 -3.05 8.39
CA HIS A 383 -12.79 -3.32 8.54
C HIS A 383 -13.36 -4.22 7.42
N GLY A 384 -12.50 -4.78 6.58
CA GLY A 384 -12.86 -5.58 5.42
C GLY A 384 -13.24 -7.01 5.76
N THR A 385 -13.42 -7.82 4.72
CA THR A 385 -13.60 -9.27 4.87
C THR A 385 -12.60 -9.99 3.99
N LYS A 386 -12.06 -11.13 4.42
CA LYS A 386 -11.07 -11.86 3.58
C LYS A 386 -9.87 -11.01 3.17
N THR A 387 -9.52 -10.03 4.00
CA THR A 387 -8.31 -9.23 3.81
C THR A 387 -7.09 -10.10 4.11
N THR A 388 -6.11 -10.12 3.20
CA THR A 388 -4.80 -10.72 3.45
C THR A 388 -3.82 -9.60 3.82
N ILE A 389 -3.27 -9.66 5.02
CA ILE A 389 -2.33 -8.67 5.56
C ILE A 389 -0.97 -9.36 5.73
N GLY A 390 -0.04 -8.92 4.92
CA GLY A 390 1.20 -9.62 4.65
C GLY A 390 0.93 -10.77 3.67
N GLY A 391 1.38 -11.98 4.02
CA GLY A 391 1.17 -13.14 3.16
C GLY A 391 2.07 -14.33 3.49
N ASN A 392 2.10 -15.30 2.57
CA ASN A 392 2.82 -16.58 2.73
C ASN A 392 4.15 -16.65 1.94
N GLY A 393 4.49 -15.62 1.18
CA GLY A 393 5.83 -15.38 0.64
C GLY A 393 6.76 -14.81 1.72
N SER A 394 8.07 -15.09 1.61
CA SER A 394 9.10 -14.64 2.57
C SER A 394 9.15 -13.13 2.74
N ASP A 395 8.73 -12.39 1.72
CA ASP A 395 8.91 -10.95 1.62
C ASP A 395 7.57 -10.20 1.51
N ASP A 396 6.45 -10.89 1.78
CA ASP A 396 5.11 -10.29 1.78
C ASP A 396 4.88 -9.39 3.01
N GLY A 397 5.78 -9.43 3.99
CA GLY A 397 5.58 -8.86 5.31
C GLY A 397 5.53 -7.34 5.35
N ASN A 398 4.49 -6.79 5.96
CA ASN A 398 4.48 -5.36 6.30
C ASN A 398 5.36 -5.11 7.54
N GLN A 399 6.04 -3.96 7.55
CA GLN A 399 6.78 -3.45 8.69
C GLN A 399 5.95 -2.35 9.37
N PHE A 400 5.77 -2.48 10.68
CA PHE A 400 5.05 -1.53 11.51
C PHE A 400 6.00 -0.97 12.57
N TRP A 401 6.08 0.35 12.63
CA TRP A 401 6.90 1.09 13.58
C TRP A 401 6.04 2.01 14.42
N SER A 402 6.26 2.00 15.73
CA SER A 402 5.57 2.85 16.71
C SER A 402 4.06 2.62 16.90
N ARG A 403 3.38 2.03 15.92
CA ARG A 403 1.94 1.79 15.94
C ARG A 403 1.64 0.40 15.40
N GLY A 404 0.75 -0.32 16.09
CA GLY A 404 0.32 -1.66 15.71
C GLY A 404 -0.77 -1.68 14.63
N MET A 405 -1.49 -2.79 14.61
CA MET A 405 -2.57 -3.11 13.68
C MET A 405 -3.89 -3.29 14.42
N GLU A 406 -4.98 -2.79 13.84
CA GLU A 406 -6.35 -3.02 14.34
C GLU A 406 -7.20 -3.80 13.33
N LEU A 407 -7.85 -4.87 13.80
CA LEU A 407 -8.61 -5.83 13.01
C LEU A 407 -10.07 -5.89 13.49
N HIS A 408 -10.96 -5.26 12.73
CA HIS A 408 -12.39 -5.12 13.04
C HIS A 408 -13.30 -5.85 12.06
N GLY A 409 -12.72 -6.42 11.01
CA GLY A 409 -13.40 -7.11 9.93
C GLY A 409 -13.75 -8.56 10.24
N LYS A 410 -13.76 -9.41 9.21
CA LYS A 410 -14.12 -10.82 9.33
C LYS A 410 -13.39 -11.72 8.33
N ASP A 411 -13.08 -12.96 8.71
CA ASP A 411 -12.53 -13.99 7.81
C ASP A 411 -11.21 -13.54 7.14
N GLY A 412 -10.44 -12.70 7.83
CA GLY A 412 -9.18 -12.15 7.33
C GLY A 412 -7.97 -12.99 7.76
N PHE A 413 -6.81 -12.68 7.20
CA PHE A 413 -5.57 -13.35 7.53
C PHE A 413 -4.45 -12.33 7.71
N ALA A 414 -3.70 -12.41 8.81
CA ALA A 414 -2.52 -11.59 9.05
C ALA A 414 -1.32 -12.47 9.32
N SER A 415 -0.32 -12.47 8.44
CA SER A 415 0.91 -13.26 8.57
C SER A 415 2.12 -12.55 7.99
N ASN A 416 3.31 -12.97 8.40
CA ASN A 416 4.58 -12.38 7.99
C ASN A 416 4.76 -10.89 8.35
N ASN A 417 3.96 -10.32 9.24
CA ASN A 417 4.09 -8.91 9.61
C ASN A 417 5.11 -8.74 10.73
N ASN A 418 5.92 -7.68 10.68
CA ASN A 418 6.84 -7.32 11.74
C ASN A 418 6.35 -6.03 12.41
N ILE A 419 5.99 -6.13 13.69
CA ILE A 419 5.46 -5.04 14.50
C ILE A 419 6.45 -4.77 15.62
N THR A 420 7.08 -3.60 15.59
CA THR A 420 8.16 -3.28 16.52
C THR A 420 7.97 -1.92 17.19
N ALA A 421 8.33 -1.85 18.47
CA ALA A 421 8.39 -0.61 19.25
C ALA A 421 7.04 0.12 19.30
N CYS A 422 5.93 -0.61 19.36
CA CYS A 422 4.60 -0.03 19.28
C CYS A 422 4.12 0.53 20.63
N ASP A 423 3.44 1.67 20.64
CA ASP A 423 3.08 2.39 21.88
C ASP A 423 1.82 1.85 22.61
N ASN A 424 1.32 0.70 22.18
CA ASN A 424 0.17 0.00 22.77
C ASN A 424 0.19 -1.49 22.36
N THR A 425 -0.95 -2.12 22.10
CA THR A 425 -1.07 -3.48 21.58
C THR A 425 -0.46 -3.63 20.18
N GLY A 426 0.24 -4.75 19.93
CA GLY A 426 0.75 -5.09 18.60
C GLY A 426 -0.36 -5.33 17.58
N ILE A 427 -1.23 -6.31 17.84
CA ILE A 427 -2.43 -6.60 17.05
C ILE A 427 -3.66 -6.55 17.95
N TYR A 428 -4.54 -5.60 17.70
CA TYR A 428 -5.80 -5.44 18.41
C TYR A 428 -6.97 -5.94 17.57
N ILE A 429 -7.77 -6.87 18.09
CA ILE A 429 -8.82 -7.58 17.34
C ILE A 429 -10.17 -7.36 18.00
N THR A 430 -11.15 -6.87 17.24
CA THR A 430 -12.57 -6.89 17.62
C THR A 430 -13.44 -7.63 16.61
N GLY A 431 -12.86 -8.03 15.48
CA GLY A 431 -13.51 -8.85 14.46
C GLY A 431 -13.47 -10.35 14.79
N SER A 432 -13.99 -11.15 13.86
CA SER A 432 -14.12 -12.61 14.02
C SER A 432 -13.49 -13.37 12.86
N GLU A 433 -13.24 -14.66 13.04
CA GLU A 433 -12.73 -15.55 11.97
C GLU A 433 -11.35 -15.13 11.41
N TYR A 434 -10.55 -14.36 12.15
CA TYR A 434 -9.19 -14.01 11.72
C TYR A 434 -8.21 -15.17 11.94
N GLY A 435 -7.38 -15.46 10.94
CA GLY A 435 -6.16 -16.24 11.12
C GLY A 435 -4.96 -15.33 11.37
N ILE A 436 -4.33 -15.43 12.54
CA ILE A 436 -3.14 -14.65 12.91
C ILE A 436 -1.92 -15.58 12.98
N GLY A 437 -0.99 -15.36 12.05
CA GLY A 437 0.19 -16.18 11.82
C GLY A 437 -0.08 -17.25 10.76
N SER A 438 0.88 -18.14 10.52
CA SER A 438 0.79 -19.11 9.41
C SER A 438 1.29 -20.49 9.80
N SER A 439 1.01 -21.49 8.95
CA SER A 439 1.57 -22.84 9.08
C SER A 439 3.05 -22.94 8.66
N SER A 440 3.76 -21.82 8.43
CA SER A 440 5.17 -21.77 8.06
C SER A 440 5.93 -20.84 9.00
N ALA A 441 7.02 -21.32 9.60
CA ALA A 441 7.88 -20.47 10.44
C ALA A 441 8.54 -19.30 9.67
N LEU A 442 8.54 -19.36 8.34
CA LEU A 442 9.05 -18.29 7.49
C LEU A 442 8.07 -17.12 7.33
N THR A 443 6.79 -17.30 7.70
CA THR A 443 5.75 -16.27 7.55
C THR A 443 4.98 -16.05 8.85
N GLN A 444 5.66 -16.21 9.98
CA GLN A 444 5.13 -15.82 11.28
C GLN A 444 5.02 -14.30 11.40
N ASN A 445 4.05 -13.80 12.17
CA ASN A 445 4.17 -12.42 12.64
C ASN A 445 5.23 -12.35 13.74
N ILE A 446 6.00 -11.26 13.73
CA ILE A 446 6.95 -10.91 14.77
C ILE A 446 6.42 -9.67 15.47
N ILE A 447 6.14 -9.77 16.75
CA ILE A 447 5.58 -8.68 17.56
C ILE A 447 6.51 -8.45 18.74
N ASN A 448 7.19 -7.31 18.74
CA ASN A 448 8.29 -7.06 19.65
C ASN A 448 8.30 -5.65 20.23
N ALA A 449 8.58 -5.56 21.53
CA ALA A 449 8.76 -4.28 22.23
C ALA A 449 7.55 -3.35 22.13
N CYS A 450 6.35 -3.90 22.27
CA CYS A 450 5.13 -3.13 22.38
C CYS A 450 4.81 -2.77 23.84
N ASP A 451 4.28 -1.57 24.09
CA ASP A 451 3.94 -1.06 25.43
C ASP A 451 2.66 -1.73 26.02
N GLY A 452 2.00 -2.62 25.26
CA GLY A 452 0.86 -3.43 25.69
C GLY A 452 1.01 -4.93 25.34
N PRO A 453 -0.09 -5.71 25.34
CA PRO A 453 -0.07 -7.11 24.89
C PRO A 453 0.40 -7.25 23.44
N ALA A 454 0.99 -8.38 23.08
CA ALA A 454 1.37 -8.61 21.69
C ALA A 454 0.12 -8.76 20.80
N ILE A 455 -0.85 -9.55 21.23
CA ILE A 455 -2.17 -9.70 20.60
C ILE A 455 -3.24 -9.53 21.68
N SER A 456 -4.24 -8.69 21.42
CA SER A 456 -5.41 -8.56 22.28
C SER A 456 -6.69 -8.77 21.47
N ILE A 457 -7.60 -9.60 21.97
CA ILE A 457 -8.92 -9.84 21.37
C ILE A 457 -9.99 -9.33 22.32
N VAL A 458 -10.85 -8.43 21.85
CA VAL A 458 -11.82 -7.73 22.69
C VAL A 458 -13.22 -7.76 22.09
N GLY A 459 -14.20 -7.96 22.98
CA GLY A 459 -15.63 -7.99 22.64
C GLY A 459 -16.17 -9.41 22.46
N SER A 460 -17.37 -9.65 22.97
CA SER A 460 -18.00 -10.98 22.95
C SER A 460 -18.38 -11.51 21.55
N GLY A 461 -18.24 -10.68 20.51
CA GLY A 461 -18.42 -11.09 19.12
C GLY A 461 -17.10 -11.44 18.40
N ALA A 462 -15.95 -11.22 19.05
CA ALA A 462 -14.64 -11.50 18.49
C ALA A 462 -14.25 -12.97 18.74
N ILE A 463 -14.98 -13.85 18.05
CA ILE A 463 -14.84 -15.32 18.14
C ILE A 463 -14.19 -15.88 16.88
N GLU A 464 -13.80 -17.16 16.93
CA GLU A 464 -13.24 -17.92 15.81
C GLU A 464 -11.91 -17.34 15.32
N ASN A 465 -11.20 -16.59 16.17
CA ASN A 465 -9.91 -16.00 15.84
C ASN A 465 -8.77 -16.97 16.17
N ARG A 466 -8.24 -17.62 15.15
CA ARG A 466 -7.13 -18.59 15.27
C ARG A 466 -5.80 -17.85 15.38
N ILE A 467 -5.09 -18.04 16.48
CA ILE A 467 -3.73 -17.52 16.67
C ILE A 467 -2.75 -18.68 16.63
N GLU A 468 -1.80 -18.66 15.69
CA GLU A 468 -0.80 -19.72 15.58
C GLU A 468 0.57 -19.22 15.14
N ARG A 469 1.63 -19.79 15.73
CA ARG A 469 3.02 -19.64 15.26
C ARG A 469 3.49 -18.20 15.12
N ASN A 470 3.04 -17.30 16.00
CA ASN A 470 3.59 -15.95 16.11
C ASN A 470 4.81 -15.93 17.04
N SER A 471 5.75 -15.01 16.79
CA SER A 471 6.86 -14.69 17.67
C SER A 471 6.54 -13.42 18.43
N MET A 472 6.47 -13.50 19.75
CA MET A 472 6.01 -12.43 20.63
C MET A 472 7.05 -12.27 21.76
N GLN A 473 7.70 -11.11 21.83
CA GLN A 473 8.80 -10.91 22.77
C GLN A 473 8.95 -9.47 23.26
N ASN A 474 9.37 -9.31 24.51
CA ASN A 474 9.65 -8.02 25.16
C ASN A 474 8.47 -7.03 25.13
N ASN A 475 7.24 -7.52 25.05
CA ASN A 475 6.05 -6.67 25.16
C ASN A 475 5.75 -6.44 26.65
N ASP A 476 5.14 -5.31 27.00
CA ASP A 476 4.87 -4.94 28.40
C ASP A 476 3.60 -5.62 28.98
N GLY A 477 2.88 -6.41 28.17
CA GLY A 477 1.75 -7.24 28.60
C GLY A 477 1.79 -8.68 28.05
N PRO A 478 0.70 -9.44 28.22
CA PRO A 478 0.63 -10.83 27.79
C PRO A 478 0.91 -11.05 26.30
N GLY A 479 1.37 -12.25 25.93
CA GLY A 479 1.50 -12.62 24.52
C GLY A 479 0.14 -12.61 23.79
N ILE A 480 -0.87 -13.20 24.41
CA ILE A 480 -2.26 -13.20 23.95
C ILE A 480 -3.12 -12.81 25.15
N ASP A 481 -4.01 -11.84 24.96
CA ASP A 481 -4.93 -11.34 26.00
C ASP A 481 -6.40 -11.37 25.50
N LEU A 482 -7.26 -12.15 26.15
CA LEU A 482 -8.68 -12.33 25.82
C LEU A 482 -9.60 -11.48 26.70
N GLY A 483 -9.83 -10.24 26.27
CA GLY A 483 -10.68 -9.27 26.98
C GLY A 483 -9.95 -8.01 27.42
N ASN A 484 -8.61 -7.98 27.25
CA ASN A 484 -7.74 -6.90 27.68
C ASN A 484 -7.83 -6.66 29.20
N ASP A 485 -7.97 -7.75 29.95
CA ASP A 485 -8.08 -7.81 31.40
C ASP A 485 -6.91 -8.56 32.06
N GLY A 486 -5.87 -8.88 31.26
CA GLY A 486 -4.75 -9.68 31.68
C GLY A 486 -5.04 -11.17 31.54
N VAL A 487 -4.16 -12.00 32.09
CA VAL A 487 -4.23 -13.45 31.86
C VAL A 487 -5.40 -14.10 32.60
N ASP A 488 -6.24 -14.82 31.86
CA ASP A 488 -7.41 -15.54 32.34
C ASP A 488 -7.04 -16.78 33.18
N GLU A 489 -7.88 -17.09 34.17
CA GLU A 489 -7.80 -18.33 34.95
C GLU A 489 -8.64 -19.41 34.27
N ASN A 490 -8.08 -20.62 34.09
CA ASN A 490 -8.88 -21.75 33.59
C ASN A 490 -9.98 -22.14 34.59
N ASP A 491 -11.20 -22.35 34.12
CA ASP A 491 -12.35 -22.80 34.91
C ASP A 491 -12.75 -24.27 34.59
N PRO A 492 -13.42 -24.99 35.51
CA PRO A 492 -13.79 -26.39 35.25
C PRO A 492 -14.86 -26.53 34.17
N GLY A 493 -14.50 -27.15 33.05
CA GLY A 493 -15.42 -27.48 31.97
C GLY A 493 -15.68 -26.37 30.95
N ASP A 494 -15.17 -25.16 31.18
CA ASP A 494 -15.19 -24.02 30.27
C ASP A 494 -16.60 -23.54 29.89
N ASP A 495 -17.37 -22.97 30.83
CA ASP A 495 -18.72 -22.46 30.53
C ASP A 495 -18.70 -20.98 30.08
N ASP A 496 -17.51 -20.41 29.90
CA ASP A 496 -17.33 -18.98 29.69
C ASP A 496 -17.77 -18.51 28.29
N THR A 497 -18.01 -17.20 28.19
CA THR A 497 -18.39 -16.55 26.94
C THR A 497 -17.61 -15.25 26.81
N GLY A 498 -17.24 -14.86 25.59
CA GLY A 498 -16.40 -13.70 25.38
C GLY A 498 -15.55 -13.82 24.11
N PRO A 499 -14.49 -12.99 24.00
CA PRO A 499 -13.48 -13.15 22.96
C PRO A 499 -12.98 -14.60 22.90
N ASN A 500 -13.02 -15.21 21.71
CA ASN A 500 -12.68 -16.63 21.52
C ASN A 500 -13.36 -17.59 22.53
N ASN A 501 -14.58 -17.28 22.98
CA ASN A 501 -15.28 -17.99 24.04
C ASN A 501 -14.46 -18.19 25.34
N ARG A 502 -13.39 -17.41 25.55
CA ARG A 502 -12.43 -17.57 26.65
C ARG A 502 -11.90 -19.00 26.79
N GLN A 503 -11.68 -19.66 25.65
CA GLN A 503 -11.17 -21.03 25.57
C GLN A 503 -10.06 -21.30 26.60
N ASN A 504 -10.21 -22.36 27.38
CA ASN A 504 -9.23 -22.76 28.37
C ASN A 504 -7.89 -23.13 27.73
N SER A 505 -6.80 -22.65 28.36
CA SER A 505 -5.44 -22.99 27.97
C SER A 505 -5.04 -24.40 28.46
N PRO A 506 -4.05 -25.08 27.85
CA PRO A 506 -3.56 -26.36 28.34
C PRO A 506 -2.95 -26.26 29.74
N GLU A 507 -3.34 -27.13 30.67
CA GLU A 507 -2.65 -27.32 31.94
C GLU A 507 -1.46 -28.27 31.74
N LEU A 508 -0.24 -27.71 31.73
CA LEU A 508 0.99 -28.50 31.56
C LEU A 508 1.40 -29.16 32.89
N ILE A 509 1.58 -30.49 32.86
CA ILE A 509 1.87 -31.31 34.05
C ILE A 509 3.34 -31.74 34.07
N THR A 510 3.84 -32.27 32.95
CA THR A 510 5.27 -32.60 32.78
C THR A 510 5.74 -32.15 31.41
N ALA A 511 7.01 -31.72 31.32
CA ALA A 511 7.68 -31.40 30.08
C ALA A 511 9.13 -31.92 30.16
N ASP A 512 9.49 -32.84 29.27
CA ASP A 512 10.81 -33.45 29.21
C ASP A 512 11.40 -33.34 27.81
N TYR A 513 12.61 -32.80 27.69
CA TYR A 513 13.27 -32.59 26.41
C TYR A 513 14.43 -33.57 26.27
N ASP A 514 14.35 -34.44 25.28
CA ASP A 514 15.43 -35.34 24.88
C ASP A 514 16.39 -34.61 23.91
N PHE A 515 17.53 -34.17 24.43
CA PHE A 515 18.57 -33.49 23.67
C PHE A 515 19.30 -34.37 22.65
N GLU A 516 19.20 -35.70 22.76
CA GLU A 516 19.81 -36.60 21.79
C GLU A 516 18.91 -36.79 20.56
N GLN A 517 17.59 -36.71 20.76
CA GLN A 517 16.59 -36.94 19.70
C GLN A 517 15.91 -35.66 19.20
N ASP A 518 16.16 -34.51 19.85
CA ASP A 518 15.45 -33.25 19.60
C ASP A 518 13.93 -33.42 19.67
N GLU A 519 13.48 -34.06 20.76
CA GLU A 519 12.08 -34.35 21.06
C GLU A 519 11.64 -33.76 22.39
N LEU A 520 10.45 -33.16 22.43
CA LEU A 520 9.80 -32.70 23.66
C LEU A 520 8.59 -33.59 23.94
N THR A 521 8.61 -34.26 25.09
CA THR A 521 7.49 -35.03 25.61
C THR A 521 6.75 -34.21 26.66
N VAL A 522 5.46 -33.96 26.44
CA VAL A 522 4.62 -33.15 27.32
C VAL A 522 3.41 -33.96 27.77
N THR A 523 3.14 -33.97 29.07
CA THR A 523 1.86 -34.42 29.64
C THR A 523 1.04 -33.19 30.00
N PHE A 524 -0.20 -33.14 29.54
CA PHE A 524 -1.10 -32.01 29.78
C PHE A 524 -2.58 -32.46 29.80
N LYS A 525 -3.45 -31.58 30.27
CA LYS A 525 -4.92 -31.68 30.18
C LYS A 525 -5.46 -30.36 29.62
N VAL A 526 -6.56 -30.38 28.87
CA VAL A 526 -7.37 -29.18 28.64
C VAL A 526 -8.71 -29.35 29.36
N ASP A 527 -9.05 -28.42 30.26
CA ASP A 527 -10.28 -28.47 31.06
C ASP A 527 -11.47 -27.83 30.34
N SER A 528 -11.73 -28.26 29.11
CA SER A 528 -12.96 -27.89 28.37
C SER A 528 -13.83 -29.12 28.11
N THR A 529 -15.15 -28.97 28.13
CA THR A 529 -16.05 -30.06 27.73
C THR A 529 -16.35 -30.00 26.24
N THR A 530 -16.76 -31.13 25.66
CA THR A 530 -17.20 -31.21 24.25
C THR A 530 -18.52 -30.46 23.99
N GLY A 531 -19.18 -29.95 25.03
CA GLY A 531 -20.33 -29.06 24.91
C GLY A 531 -19.95 -27.59 24.74
N ASN A 532 -18.74 -27.21 25.14
CA ASN A 532 -18.31 -25.82 25.23
C ASN A 532 -17.16 -25.46 24.28
N SER A 533 -16.35 -26.44 23.86
CA SER A 533 -15.36 -26.26 22.79
C SER A 533 -15.60 -27.23 21.65
N ALA A 534 -15.33 -26.79 20.43
CA ALA A 534 -15.39 -27.65 19.25
C ALA A 534 -14.13 -28.53 19.16
N TYR A 535 -14.28 -29.85 19.21
CA TYR A 535 -13.16 -30.80 19.10
C TYR A 535 -12.95 -31.27 17.65
N ASP A 536 -11.75 -31.72 17.27
CA ASP A 536 -10.54 -31.90 18.10
C ASP A 536 -9.82 -30.57 18.37
N LEU A 537 -9.21 -30.43 19.55
CA LEU A 537 -8.41 -29.24 19.85
C LEU A 537 -7.01 -29.39 19.24
N LYS A 538 -6.52 -28.32 18.62
CA LYS A 538 -5.12 -28.18 18.24
C LYS A 538 -4.34 -27.55 19.38
N ILE A 539 -3.32 -28.25 19.85
CA ILE A 539 -2.42 -27.77 20.90
C ILE A 539 -1.12 -27.34 20.24
N ASP A 540 -0.76 -26.07 20.37
CA ASP A 540 0.53 -25.56 19.91
C ASP A 540 1.44 -25.27 21.10
N PHE A 541 2.67 -25.82 21.05
CA PHE A 541 3.69 -25.63 22.07
C PHE A 541 4.70 -24.59 21.61
N TYR A 542 5.12 -23.72 22.52
CA TYR A 542 6.04 -22.63 22.26
C TYR A 542 7.12 -22.58 23.34
N ARG A 543 8.29 -22.10 22.94
CA ARG A 543 9.31 -21.69 23.89
C ARG A 543 8.87 -20.39 24.54
N ASP A 544 8.82 -20.37 25.86
CA ASP A 544 8.49 -19.17 26.62
C ASP A 544 9.64 -18.15 26.61
N ASN A 545 9.26 -16.88 26.66
CA ASN A 545 10.16 -15.77 26.96
C ASN A 545 10.29 -15.58 28.48
N SER A 546 11.10 -16.43 29.10
CA SER A 546 11.35 -16.43 30.55
C SER A 546 12.04 -15.16 31.10
N SER A 547 12.30 -14.16 30.25
CA SER A 547 12.71 -12.83 30.68
C SER A 547 11.56 -11.99 31.24
N THR A 548 10.32 -12.43 31.08
CA THR A 548 9.09 -11.77 31.54
C THR A 548 8.17 -12.74 32.26
N THR A 549 7.22 -12.24 33.06
CA THR A 549 6.13 -13.04 33.64
C THR A 549 4.90 -13.12 32.75
N GLU A 550 4.94 -12.45 31.61
CA GLU A 550 3.78 -12.17 30.74
C GLU A 550 3.50 -13.28 29.71
N ARG A 551 4.14 -14.45 29.82
CA ARG A 551 3.89 -15.65 28.97
C ARG A 551 3.88 -15.29 27.47
N GLN A 552 5.06 -15.11 26.90
CA GLN A 552 5.19 -14.70 25.49
C GLN A 552 6.00 -15.72 24.70
N SER A 553 5.68 -15.93 23.42
CA SER A 553 6.33 -16.97 22.60
C SER A 553 7.61 -16.48 21.93
N LEU A 554 8.77 -17.05 22.30
CA LEU A 554 10.02 -16.87 21.54
C LEU A 554 10.06 -17.65 20.22
N GLY A 555 9.18 -18.64 20.07
CA GLY A 555 9.09 -19.45 18.87
C GLY A 555 8.30 -20.73 19.06
N TRP A 556 7.69 -21.20 17.98
CA TRP A 556 6.91 -22.44 17.94
C TRP A 556 7.83 -23.68 18.00
N LEU A 557 7.44 -24.65 18.83
CA LEU A 557 8.14 -25.92 19.01
C LEU A 557 7.42 -27.05 18.24
N GLY A 558 6.11 -27.18 18.39
CA GLY A 558 5.38 -28.29 17.81
C GLY A 558 3.88 -28.17 18.01
N SER A 559 3.11 -29.06 17.38
CA SER A 559 1.67 -29.18 17.64
C SER A 559 1.30 -30.62 17.98
N ALA A 560 0.22 -30.78 18.73
CA ALA A 560 -0.48 -32.05 18.92
C ALA A 560 -1.99 -31.88 18.71
N LEU A 561 -2.68 -32.99 18.44
CA LEU A 561 -4.14 -33.05 18.50
C LEU A 561 -4.56 -33.58 19.87
N TYR A 562 -5.58 -32.96 20.45
CA TYR A 562 -6.25 -33.43 21.66
C TYR A 562 -7.67 -33.82 21.26
N GLU A 563 -7.89 -35.13 21.12
CA GLU A 563 -9.08 -35.66 20.46
C GLU A 563 -10.31 -35.51 21.36
N ASN A 564 -11.51 -35.56 20.78
CA ASN A 564 -12.77 -35.59 21.53
C ASN A 564 -12.77 -36.67 22.63
N THR A 565 -12.17 -37.83 22.35
CA THR A 565 -12.05 -38.92 23.33
C THR A 565 -11.12 -38.61 24.50
N ASP A 566 -10.24 -37.62 24.34
CA ASP A 566 -9.30 -37.18 25.36
C ASP A 566 -9.88 -36.07 26.24
N ALA A 567 -11.01 -35.47 25.88
CA ALA A 567 -11.63 -34.37 26.63
C ALA A 567 -11.60 -34.65 28.14
N GLN A 568 -11.11 -33.69 28.92
CA GLN A 568 -10.96 -33.76 30.38
C GLN A 568 -9.94 -34.80 30.90
N SER A 569 -9.18 -35.45 30.04
CA SER A 569 -8.18 -36.47 30.40
C SER A 569 -6.75 -35.96 30.23
N GLU A 570 -5.83 -36.48 31.04
CA GLU A 570 -4.40 -36.26 30.83
C GLU A 570 -3.93 -37.04 29.61
N VAL A 571 -3.19 -36.37 28.73
CA VAL A 571 -2.59 -36.96 27.53
C VAL A 571 -1.10 -36.68 27.54
N THR A 572 -0.30 -37.66 27.13
CA THR A 572 1.14 -37.49 26.90
C THR A 572 1.41 -37.54 25.41
N VAL A 573 2.06 -36.51 24.89
CA VAL A 573 2.45 -36.39 23.48
C VAL A 573 3.95 -36.16 23.36
N THR A 574 4.53 -36.58 22.24
CA THR A 574 5.91 -36.28 21.89
C THR A 574 5.92 -35.50 20.58
N VAL A 575 6.53 -34.32 20.60
CA VAL A 575 6.77 -33.51 19.40
C VAL A 575 8.25 -33.60 19.03
N SER A 576 8.51 -33.99 17.78
CA SER A 576 9.86 -34.28 17.28
C SER A 576 10.30 -33.27 16.22
N GLY A 577 11.60 -33.27 15.89
CA GLY A 577 12.15 -32.42 14.83
C GLY A 577 12.31 -30.96 15.28
N LEU A 578 12.52 -30.77 16.57
CA LEU A 578 12.68 -29.46 17.19
C LEU A 578 14.01 -28.83 16.75
N PRO A 579 14.09 -27.49 16.68
CA PRO A 579 15.38 -26.84 16.52
C PRO A 579 16.29 -27.25 17.69
N THR A 580 17.52 -27.68 17.42
CA THR A 580 18.47 -28.07 18.48
C THR A 580 18.66 -26.91 19.46
N ILE A 581 18.08 -27.05 20.65
CA ILE A 581 18.19 -26.08 21.75
C ILE A 581 19.30 -26.51 22.71
N TYR A 582 20.29 -25.65 22.93
CA TYR A 582 21.44 -25.96 23.79
C TYR A 582 21.26 -25.56 25.27
N GLN A 583 20.02 -25.27 25.73
CA GLN A 583 19.77 -24.79 27.10
C GLN A 583 18.45 -25.31 27.70
N GLU A 584 18.41 -25.38 29.04
CA GLU A 584 17.17 -25.50 29.82
C GLU A 584 16.24 -24.31 29.52
N GLY A 585 14.93 -24.54 29.50
CA GLY A 585 13.95 -23.50 29.20
C GLY A 585 12.57 -23.84 29.74
N GLU A 586 11.61 -22.98 29.42
CA GLU A 586 10.20 -23.16 29.76
C GLU A 586 9.36 -23.30 28.49
N VAL A 587 8.32 -24.12 28.58
CA VAL A 587 7.32 -24.31 27.53
C VAL A 587 6.00 -23.70 27.99
N ILE A 588 5.33 -23.00 27.08
CA ILE A 588 3.95 -22.55 27.18
C ILE A 588 3.16 -23.15 26.01
N ALA A 589 1.85 -23.22 26.13
CA ALA A 589 1.00 -23.78 25.10
C ALA A 589 -0.31 -23.01 24.93
N THR A 590 -0.89 -23.11 23.75
CA THR A 590 -2.26 -22.67 23.45
C THR A 590 -3.09 -23.87 23.00
N ALA A 591 -4.35 -23.91 23.39
CA ALA A 591 -5.40 -24.73 22.79
C ALA A 591 -6.21 -23.88 21.80
N THR A 592 -6.43 -24.41 20.60
CA THR A 592 -7.34 -23.85 19.60
C THR A 592 -8.42 -24.87 19.29
N ASP A 593 -9.69 -24.49 19.39
CA ASP A 593 -10.80 -25.37 19.03
C ASP A 593 -10.97 -25.50 17.50
N ALA A 594 -11.83 -26.42 17.08
CA ALA A 594 -12.08 -26.71 15.67
C ALA A 594 -12.84 -25.59 14.93
N ASP A 595 -13.46 -24.66 15.65
CA ASP A 595 -14.09 -23.46 15.09
C ASP A 595 -13.09 -22.29 14.97
N GLY A 596 -11.92 -22.41 15.60
CA GLY A 596 -10.82 -21.45 15.50
C GLY A 596 -10.61 -20.58 16.75
N ASN A 597 -11.32 -20.82 17.85
CA ASN A 597 -11.13 -20.08 19.10
C ASN A 597 -9.82 -20.50 19.77
N THR A 598 -8.82 -19.61 19.78
CA THR A 598 -7.55 -19.81 20.46
C THR A 598 -7.56 -19.21 21.86
N SER A 599 -7.15 -20.01 22.84
CA SER A 599 -6.85 -19.61 24.23
C SER A 599 -5.65 -18.66 24.35
N GLU A 600 -5.53 -18.02 25.51
CA GLU A 600 -4.27 -17.43 25.94
C GLU A 600 -3.18 -18.48 26.20
N PHE A 601 -1.96 -18.04 26.50
CA PHE A 601 -0.87 -18.94 26.86
C PHE A 601 -1.05 -19.57 28.25
N SER A 602 -0.83 -20.88 28.32
CA SER A 602 -0.75 -21.64 29.56
C SER A 602 0.31 -21.09 30.51
N ASN A 603 0.26 -21.52 31.77
CA ASN A 603 1.40 -21.38 32.66
C ASN A 603 2.67 -22.01 32.06
N ALA A 604 3.79 -21.34 32.25
CA ALA A 604 5.10 -21.82 31.83
C ALA A 604 5.53 -23.04 32.66
N LEU A 605 6.02 -24.09 32.00
CA LEU A 605 6.57 -25.28 32.64
C LEU A 605 8.02 -25.52 32.20
N ARG A 606 8.91 -25.68 33.17
CA ARG A 606 10.34 -25.92 32.90
C ARG A 606 10.58 -27.33 32.38
N TYR A 607 11.36 -27.44 31.31
CA TYR A 607 11.91 -28.71 30.81
C TYR A 607 13.44 -28.75 31.02
N GLY A 608 13.99 -29.97 31.13
CA GLY A 608 15.44 -30.18 31.26
C GLY A 608 16.00 -30.12 32.69
N GLY A 609 15.20 -30.40 33.72
CA GLY A 609 15.67 -30.47 35.10
C GLY A 609 16.50 -31.74 35.38
N ILE A 610 17.84 -31.62 35.38
CA ILE A 610 18.74 -32.64 35.91
C ILE A 610 18.48 -32.82 37.41
N PHE A 611 17.67 -33.82 37.75
CA PHE A 611 18.04 -34.76 38.81
C PHE A 611 18.23 -36.12 38.17
N ASP A 612 19.30 -36.25 37.39
CA ASP A 612 19.89 -37.53 37.07
C ASP A 612 20.66 -37.99 38.33
N ASP A 613 19.96 -38.67 39.21
CA ASP A 613 20.42 -39.32 40.44
C ASP A 613 21.32 -40.55 40.18
N ARG A 614 22.02 -40.59 39.04
CA ARG A 614 23.05 -41.60 38.72
C ARG A 614 24.37 -41.45 39.50
N PHE A 615 24.39 -40.71 40.60
CA PHE A 615 25.56 -40.59 41.48
C PHE A 615 25.31 -40.95 42.95
N GLU A 616 24.37 -41.84 43.30
CA GLU A 616 24.47 -42.59 44.57
C GLU A 616 23.88 -44.00 44.47
N GLN A 617 24.67 -44.95 43.95
CA GLN A 617 24.69 -46.34 44.47
C GLN A 617 26.12 -46.89 44.35
N ASP A 618 26.75 -47.01 45.52
CA ASP A 618 27.93 -47.80 45.96
C ASP A 618 28.87 -48.46 44.93
#